data_AF-A0A6C0D0C6-F1
#
_entry.id   AF-A0A6C0D0C6-F1
#
_cell.length_a   1.000
_cell.length_b   1.000
_cell.length_c   1.000
_cell.angle_alpha   90.00
_cell.angle_beta   90.00
_cell.angle_gamma   90.00
#
_symmetry.space_group_name_H-M   'P 1'
#
loop_
_entity.id
_entity.type
_entity.pdbx_description
1 polymer ?
#
loop_
_entity_poly.entity_id
_entity_poly.type
_entity_poly.pdbx_seq_one_letter_code
_entity_poly.pdbx_strand_id
1 'polypeptide(L)'
;MNFLFNILIYLATILLSSTFGKYMHCPQNNSMCGTIVIESGFGDNAYSHNHIGYHGLWISANEYGNSLCVPPAANVFDSNIHALCDFVNDPRDDYWFAKHEFFKHGICAGGSGPASVYFNTLCVLGSELIEYLRHYSTFADMHSAILNSDVWKDYLFDVDLVNKQFLMSICSTDLGYKWIFCSV
;
A
#
# COMPACT_ATOMS: atom_id res chain seq x y z
N MET A 1 -47.45 19.35 -27.55
CA MET A 1 -46.12 19.07 -28.15
C MET A 1 -45.07 19.82 -27.34
N ASN A 2 -43.95 19.16 -27.03
CA ASN A 2 -42.74 19.69 -26.38
C ASN A 2 -42.65 19.66 -24.84
N PHE A 3 -42.72 18.47 -24.22
CA PHE A 3 -42.16 18.27 -22.88
C PHE A 3 -41.38 16.94 -22.70
N LEU A 4 -41.24 16.12 -23.75
CA LEU A 4 -40.67 14.77 -23.65
C LEU A 4 -39.28 14.59 -24.28
N PHE A 5 -38.63 15.67 -24.74
CA PHE A 5 -37.35 15.57 -25.45
C PHE A 5 -36.09 15.90 -24.64
N ASN A 6 -36.21 16.25 -23.35
CA ASN A 6 -35.07 16.67 -22.52
C ASN A 6 -34.64 15.69 -21.40
N ILE A 7 -35.29 14.53 -21.27
CA ILE A 7 -34.98 13.55 -20.19
C ILE A 7 -34.10 12.39 -20.70
N LEU A 8 -33.70 12.39 -21.97
CA LEU A 8 -32.88 11.31 -22.57
C LEU A 8 -31.38 11.65 -22.72
N ILE A 9 -30.95 12.87 -22.36
CA ILE A 9 -29.52 13.27 -22.44
C ILE A 9 -28.82 13.26 -21.07
N TYR A 10 -29.57 13.18 -19.96
CA TYR A 10 -28.98 13.16 -18.60
C TYR A 10 -28.68 11.77 -18.05
N LEU A 11 -29.03 10.70 -18.77
CA LEU A 11 -28.89 9.31 -18.30
C LEU A 11 -27.77 8.51 -19.00
N ALA A 12 -26.88 9.18 -19.74
CA ALA A 12 -25.81 8.52 -20.52
C ALA A 12 -24.38 8.99 -20.18
N THR A 13 -24.17 9.66 -19.04
CA THR A 13 -22.82 9.97 -18.51
C THR A 13 -22.56 9.40 -17.12
N ILE A 14 -23.35 8.41 -16.68
CA ILE A 14 -22.92 7.50 -15.60
C ILE A 14 -22.20 6.31 -16.26
N LEU A 15 -21.16 6.62 -17.04
CA LEU A 15 -20.23 5.64 -17.55
C LEU A 15 -19.08 5.56 -16.54
N LEU A 16 -19.18 4.55 -15.68
CA LEU A 16 -18.03 3.81 -15.14
C LEU A 16 -16.92 4.69 -14.54
N SER A 17 -17.19 5.38 -13.43
CA SER A 17 -16.14 5.62 -12.43
C SER A 17 -15.88 4.31 -11.69
N SER A 18 -15.34 3.32 -12.39
CA SER A 18 -14.55 2.30 -11.72
C SER A 18 -13.39 3.03 -11.07
N THR A 19 -13.36 3.07 -9.74
CA THR A 19 -12.22 3.51 -8.95
C THR A 19 -11.08 2.51 -9.15
N PHE A 20 -10.52 2.45 -10.35
CA PHE A 20 -9.17 1.94 -10.51
C PHE A 20 -8.29 2.88 -9.68
N GLY A 21 -7.52 2.32 -8.76
CA GLY A 21 -6.58 3.09 -7.96
C GLY A 21 -5.68 3.93 -8.86
N LYS A 22 -5.12 5.01 -8.30
CA LYS A 22 -4.20 5.89 -9.02
C LYS A 22 -3.07 5.06 -9.66
N TYR A 23 -2.83 5.26 -10.95
CA TYR A 23 -1.75 4.56 -11.68
C TYR A 23 -0.39 5.17 -11.30
N MET A 24 0.57 4.33 -10.91
CA MET A 24 1.91 4.78 -10.51
C MET A 24 2.90 4.71 -11.68
N HIS A 25 3.57 5.85 -11.94
CA HIS A 25 4.65 5.93 -12.93
C HIS A 25 6.00 5.81 -12.24
N CYS A 26 6.55 4.60 -12.19
CA CYS A 26 7.89 4.35 -11.68
C CYS A 26 8.94 5.16 -12.48
N PRO A 27 9.98 5.67 -11.79
CA PRO A 27 11.11 6.33 -12.43
C PRO A 27 11.78 5.45 -13.49
N GLN A 28 12.35 6.09 -14.53
CA GLN A 28 13.02 5.37 -15.62
C GLN A 28 14.26 4.59 -15.12
N ASN A 29 14.70 3.58 -15.90
CA ASN A 29 15.88 2.71 -15.69
C ASN A 29 15.73 1.54 -14.70
N ASN A 30 14.94 0.52 -15.06
CA ASN A 30 14.83 -0.74 -14.30
C ASN A 30 14.47 -0.56 -12.82
N SER A 31 13.89 0.59 -12.46
CA SER A 31 13.48 0.86 -11.08
C SER A 31 12.10 0.25 -10.85
N MET A 32 11.99 -0.55 -9.80
CA MET A 32 10.71 -1.01 -9.32
C MET A 32 10.12 0.08 -8.44
N CYS A 33 8.82 0.26 -8.45
CA CYS A 33 8.14 1.10 -7.49
C CYS A 33 6.86 0.45 -6.98
N GLY A 34 6.36 0.98 -5.87
CA GLY A 34 5.21 0.46 -5.17
C GLY A 34 4.80 1.39 -4.05
N THR A 35 3.97 0.88 -3.17
CA THR A 35 3.55 1.57 -1.95
C THR A 35 3.85 0.71 -0.73
N ILE A 36 4.31 1.33 0.34
CA ILE A 36 4.10 0.79 1.67
C ILE A 36 2.75 1.29 2.17
N VAL A 37 1.93 0.36 2.66
CA VAL A 37 0.57 0.64 3.07
C VAL A 37 0.47 0.50 4.58
N ILE A 38 0.11 1.60 5.23
CA ILE A 38 -0.02 1.70 6.69
C ILE A 38 -1.49 1.85 7.05
N GLU A 39 -1.97 0.99 7.94
CA GLU A 39 -3.30 1.05 8.51
C GLU A 39 -3.30 1.95 9.73
N SER A 40 -4.19 2.93 9.76
CA SER A 40 -4.28 3.84 10.90
C SER A 40 -5.01 3.27 12.12
N GLY A 41 -5.72 2.15 11.97
CA GLY A 41 -6.63 1.58 12.97
C GLY A 41 -8.02 2.22 13.04
N PHE A 42 -8.25 3.33 12.32
CA PHE A 42 -9.53 4.04 12.30
C PHE A 42 -10.50 3.57 11.21
N GLY A 43 -10.15 2.50 10.49
CA GLY A 43 -11.01 1.92 9.46
C GLY A 43 -12.18 1.13 10.04
N ASP A 44 -12.97 0.55 9.15
CA ASP A 44 -14.09 -0.31 9.52
C ASP A 44 -13.67 -1.79 9.55
N ASN A 45 -14.40 -2.62 10.30
CA ASN A 45 -14.24 -4.08 10.35
C ASN A 45 -12.79 -4.51 10.66
N ALA A 46 -12.15 -5.25 9.76
CA ALA A 46 -10.77 -5.73 9.92
C ALA A 46 -9.73 -4.60 10.01
N TYR A 47 -10.08 -3.38 9.61
CA TYR A 47 -9.22 -2.20 9.68
C TYR A 47 -9.49 -1.33 10.93
N SER A 48 -10.41 -1.79 11.79
CA SER A 48 -10.74 -1.14 13.06
C SER A 48 -9.96 -1.78 14.20
N HIS A 49 -8.89 -1.12 14.63
CA HIS A 49 -8.04 -1.62 15.70
C HIS A 49 -7.37 -0.45 16.45
N ASN A 50 -6.84 -0.73 17.64
CA ASN A 50 -6.38 0.30 18.57
C ASN A 50 -4.91 0.69 18.39
N HIS A 51 -4.29 0.32 17.28
CA HIS A 51 -2.89 0.59 16.99
C HIS A 51 -2.74 1.02 15.53
N ILE A 52 -1.61 1.62 15.22
CA ILE A 52 -1.19 1.84 13.83
C ILE A 52 -0.39 0.60 13.40
N GLY A 53 -0.61 0.10 12.19
CA GLY A 53 -0.07 -1.17 11.75
C GLY A 53 0.33 -1.21 10.28
N TYR A 54 1.04 -2.25 9.90
CA TYR A 54 1.35 -2.53 8.50
C TYR A 54 0.13 -3.20 7.84
N HIS A 55 -0.25 -2.75 6.65
CA HIS A 55 -1.06 -3.58 5.75
C HIS A 55 -0.14 -4.44 4.89
N GLY A 56 0.77 -3.79 4.14
CA GLY A 56 1.62 -4.49 3.20
C GLY A 56 2.53 -3.60 2.38
N LEU A 57 3.30 -4.24 1.50
CA LEU A 57 4.12 -3.59 0.47
C LEU A 57 3.58 -4.02 -0.89
N TRP A 58 2.99 -3.08 -1.63
CA TRP A 58 2.26 -3.36 -2.85
C TRP A 58 2.99 -2.81 -4.06
N ILE A 59 3.45 -3.71 -4.92
CA ILE A 59 4.15 -3.35 -6.15
C ILE A 59 3.16 -2.81 -7.17
N SER A 60 3.46 -1.64 -7.73
CA SER A 60 2.61 -0.98 -8.72
C SER A 60 2.89 -1.52 -10.12
N ALA A 61 2.57 -2.79 -10.35
CA ALA A 61 2.69 -3.46 -11.64
C ALA A 61 1.33 -3.52 -12.38
N ASN A 62 1.38 -3.76 -13.69
CA ASN A 62 0.21 -3.96 -14.56
C ASN A 62 -0.80 -2.79 -14.50
N GLU A 63 -2.05 -3.06 -14.12
CA GLU A 63 -3.10 -2.04 -14.02
C GLU A 63 -2.85 -0.99 -12.93
N TYR A 64 -1.93 -1.25 -11.99
CA TYR A 64 -1.60 -0.34 -10.90
C TYR A 64 -0.35 0.53 -11.20
N GLY A 65 0.41 0.22 -12.24
CA GLY A 65 1.60 0.98 -12.62
C GLY A 65 2.52 0.26 -13.60
N ASN A 66 3.65 0.89 -13.93
CA ASN A 66 4.67 0.35 -14.84
C ASN A 66 5.86 -0.31 -14.12
N SER A 67 5.71 -0.68 -12.85
CA SER A 67 6.76 -1.37 -12.09
C SER A 67 7.07 -2.73 -12.72
N LEU A 68 8.35 -3.09 -12.76
CA LEU A 68 8.77 -4.42 -13.15
C LEU A 68 8.36 -5.43 -12.07
N CYS A 69 7.67 -6.50 -12.44
CA CYS A 69 7.49 -7.64 -11.54
C CYS A 69 8.75 -8.51 -11.55
N VAL A 70 9.42 -8.62 -10.41
CA VAL A 70 10.60 -9.49 -10.24
C VAL A 70 10.24 -10.58 -9.23
N PRO A 71 9.96 -11.82 -9.68
CA PRO A 71 9.61 -12.89 -8.78
C PRO A 71 10.83 -13.49 -8.07
N PRO A 72 10.65 -14.06 -6.86
CA PRO A 72 11.73 -14.76 -6.17
C PRO A 72 12.11 -16.04 -6.94
N ALA A 73 13.36 -16.46 -6.81
CA ALA A 73 13.84 -17.70 -7.44
C ALA A 73 13.13 -18.96 -6.90
N ALA A 74 12.60 -18.88 -5.67
CA ALA A 74 11.77 -19.91 -5.08
C ALA A 74 10.66 -19.26 -4.23
N ASN A 75 9.43 -19.76 -4.36
CA ASN A 75 8.26 -19.31 -3.60
C ASN A 75 8.27 -19.92 -2.19
N VAL A 76 9.20 -19.50 -1.34
CA VAL A 76 9.33 -19.99 0.03
C VAL A 76 8.58 -19.06 0.96
N PHE A 77 7.41 -19.51 1.42
CA PHE A 77 6.67 -18.91 2.52
C PHE A 77 6.91 -19.73 3.79
N ASP A 78 7.51 -19.10 4.81
CA ASP A 78 7.68 -19.70 6.14
C ASP A 78 6.40 -19.49 6.95
N SER A 79 5.89 -20.51 7.63
CA SER A 79 4.69 -20.34 8.46
C SER A 79 4.90 -19.41 9.65
N ASN A 80 6.14 -19.17 10.09
CA ASN A 80 6.46 -18.29 11.23
C ASN A 80 6.62 -16.81 10.85
N ILE A 81 6.47 -16.47 9.57
CA ILE A 81 6.68 -15.10 9.07
C ILE A 81 5.72 -14.07 9.68
N HIS A 82 4.53 -14.52 10.11
CA HIS A 82 3.54 -13.68 10.79
C HIS A 82 4.04 -13.13 12.14
N ALA A 83 5.09 -13.73 12.72
CA ALA A 83 5.72 -13.21 13.92
C ALA A 83 6.69 -12.04 13.65
N LEU A 84 6.99 -11.75 12.38
CA LEU A 84 7.82 -10.61 12.01
C LEU A 84 6.96 -9.35 12.03
N CYS A 85 7.42 -8.32 12.77
CA CYS A 85 6.96 -6.93 12.66
C CYS A 85 5.57 -6.61 13.18
N ASP A 86 5.28 -7.12 14.39
CA ASP A 86 4.05 -6.86 15.13
C ASP A 86 2.75 -7.14 14.36
N PHE A 87 2.82 -7.92 13.27
CA PHE A 87 1.66 -8.59 12.66
C PHE A 87 0.92 -9.49 13.66
N VAL A 88 1.54 -9.80 14.80
CA VAL A 88 1.02 -10.62 15.92
C VAL A 88 -0.21 -10.02 16.63
N ASN A 89 -0.52 -8.74 16.41
CA ASN A 89 -1.69 -8.08 17.01
C ASN A 89 -2.77 -7.75 15.98
N ASP A 90 -2.69 -8.31 14.78
CA ASP A 90 -3.71 -8.11 13.77
C ASP A 90 -5.00 -8.84 14.19
N PRO A 91 -6.18 -8.20 14.11
CA PRO A 91 -7.44 -8.90 14.37
C PRO A 91 -7.77 -9.97 13.31
N ARG A 92 -7.05 -9.99 12.17
CA ARG A 92 -7.12 -11.02 11.13
C ARG A 92 -6.32 -12.25 11.55
N ASP A 93 -6.59 -13.41 10.93
CA ASP A 93 -5.73 -14.58 11.07
C ASP A 93 -4.33 -14.22 10.54
N ASP A 94 -3.36 -13.96 11.43
CA ASP A 94 -2.02 -13.47 11.10
C ASP A 94 -1.33 -14.34 10.03
N TYR A 95 -1.58 -15.66 10.04
CA TYR A 95 -1.03 -16.56 9.03
C TYR A 95 -1.69 -16.36 7.67
N TRP A 96 -3.03 -16.33 7.64
CA TRP A 96 -3.77 -16.09 6.39
C TRP A 96 -3.43 -14.72 5.82
N PHE A 97 -3.33 -13.70 6.66
CA PHE A 97 -3.06 -12.33 6.24
C PHE A 97 -1.63 -12.19 5.71
N ALA A 98 -0.62 -12.67 6.44
CA ALA A 98 0.76 -12.68 5.92
C ALA A 98 0.86 -13.47 4.60
N LYS A 99 0.13 -14.58 4.48
CA LYS A 99 0.05 -15.35 3.24
C LYS A 99 -0.59 -14.54 2.11
N HIS A 100 -1.69 -13.83 2.38
CA HIS A 100 -2.34 -12.93 1.43
C HIS A 100 -1.36 -11.87 0.92
N GLU A 101 -0.72 -11.15 1.83
CA GLU A 101 0.20 -10.08 1.49
C GLU A 101 1.37 -10.58 0.64
N PHE A 102 1.98 -11.71 1.00
CA PHE A 102 3.09 -12.23 0.22
C PHE A 102 2.66 -12.72 -1.17
N PHE A 103 1.66 -13.59 -1.28
CA PHE A 103 1.33 -14.20 -2.57
C PHE A 103 0.64 -13.25 -3.53
N LYS A 104 -0.10 -12.27 -3.03
CA LYS A 104 -0.79 -11.28 -3.86
C LYS A 104 0.09 -10.08 -4.21
N HIS A 105 0.92 -9.63 -3.26
CA HIS A 105 1.66 -8.38 -3.40
C HIS A 105 3.18 -8.60 -3.40
N GLY A 106 3.70 -9.40 -2.46
CA GLY A 106 5.13 -9.65 -2.31
C GLY A 106 5.78 -10.49 -3.41
N ILE A 107 5.03 -11.30 -4.15
CA ILE A 107 5.59 -12.19 -5.19
C ILE A 107 6.25 -11.42 -6.34
N CYS A 108 5.97 -10.13 -6.51
CA CYS A 108 6.60 -9.27 -7.51
C CYS A 108 7.61 -8.28 -6.90
N ALA A 109 7.87 -8.33 -5.59
CA ALA A 109 8.63 -7.31 -4.87
C ALA A 109 10.16 -7.39 -5.04
N GLY A 110 10.64 -8.33 -5.86
CA GLY A 110 12.05 -8.45 -6.20
C GLY A 110 12.91 -8.82 -5.01
N GLY A 111 14.22 -8.82 -5.23
CA GLY A 111 15.18 -9.51 -4.39
C GLY A 111 14.98 -11.02 -4.53
N SER A 112 16.04 -11.77 -4.81
CA SER A 112 15.97 -13.24 -4.98
C SER A 112 15.64 -14.02 -3.68
N GLY A 113 15.03 -13.38 -2.69
CA GLY A 113 14.89 -13.86 -1.32
C GLY A 113 13.54 -14.51 -1.02
N PRO A 114 13.47 -15.29 0.07
CA PRO A 114 12.22 -15.85 0.59
C PRO A 114 11.28 -14.74 1.09
N ALA A 115 10.04 -15.10 1.43
CA ALA A 115 9.04 -14.17 1.95
C ALA A 115 9.52 -13.34 3.16
N SER A 116 10.50 -13.83 3.94
CA SER A 116 11.05 -13.09 5.07
C SER A 116 11.81 -11.83 4.66
N VAL A 117 12.39 -11.79 3.45
CA VAL A 117 13.01 -10.59 2.91
C VAL A 117 11.95 -9.53 2.62
N TYR A 118 10.84 -9.92 1.98
CA TYR A 118 9.69 -9.04 1.74
C TYR A 118 9.16 -8.43 3.03
N PHE A 119 8.90 -9.26 4.05
CA PHE A 119 8.42 -8.76 5.33
C PHE A 119 9.47 -7.88 6.00
N ASN A 120 10.73 -8.30 6.11
CA ASN A 120 11.77 -7.46 6.72
C ASN A 120 11.89 -6.09 6.04
N THR A 121 11.77 -6.02 4.71
CA THR A 121 11.74 -4.75 3.96
C THR A 121 10.55 -3.89 4.38
N LEU A 122 9.33 -4.45 4.42
CA LEU A 122 8.13 -3.76 4.89
C LEU A 122 8.35 -3.13 6.26
N CYS A 123 8.97 -3.87 7.18
CA CYS A 123 9.16 -3.44 8.55
C CYS A 123 10.16 -2.30 8.69
N VAL A 124 11.33 -2.47 8.07
CA VAL A 124 12.40 -1.47 8.10
C VAL A 124 11.94 -0.16 7.48
N LEU A 125 11.15 -0.20 6.39
CA LEU A 125 10.64 1.01 5.76
C LEU A 125 9.53 1.65 6.58
N GLY A 126 8.56 0.87 7.06
CA GLY A 126 7.38 1.44 7.71
C GLY A 126 7.61 1.82 9.16
N SER A 127 8.62 1.27 9.85
CA SER A 127 8.83 1.53 11.28
C SER A 127 8.97 3.02 11.59
N GLU A 128 9.69 3.78 10.76
CA GLU A 128 9.89 5.21 10.99
C GLU A 128 8.58 6.00 10.84
N LEU A 129 7.78 5.68 9.82
CA LEU A 129 6.48 6.32 9.61
C LEU A 129 5.46 5.94 10.69
N ILE A 130 5.43 4.67 11.10
CA ILE A 130 4.59 4.21 12.21
C ILE A 130 4.95 4.95 13.50
N GLU A 131 6.24 5.04 13.82
CA GLU A 131 6.71 5.79 15.00
C GLU A 131 6.39 7.29 14.91
N TYR A 132 6.42 7.86 13.72
CA TYR A 132 5.98 9.25 13.50
C TYR A 132 4.48 9.43 13.75
N LEU A 133 3.64 8.49 13.31
CA LEU A 133 2.18 8.64 13.30
C LEU A 133 1.48 8.13 14.57
N ARG A 134 2.08 7.21 15.34
CA ARG A 134 1.48 6.60 16.55
C ARG A 134 1.04 7.56 17.65
N HIS A 135 1.46 8.83 17.58
CA HIS A 135 1.13 9.85 18.58
C HIS A 135 -0.16 10.62 18.28
N TYR A 136 -0.72 10.48 17.08
CA TYR A 136 -1.95 11.16 16.69
C TYR A 136 -3.18 10.32 17.06
N SER A 137 -4.23 10.98 17.54
CA SER A 137 -5.42 10.31 18.08
C SER A 137 -6.58 10.18 17.09
N THR A 138 -6.43 10.73 15.88
CA THR A 138 -7.43 10.60 14.82
C THR A 138 -6.77 10.39 13.46
N PHE A 139 -7.48 9.75 12.54
CA PHE A 139 -7.04 9.64 11.15
C PHE A 139 -6.83 11.01 10.49
N ALA A 140 -7.67 11.99 10.79
CA ALA A 140 -7.56 13.34 10.24
C ALA A 140 -6.28 14.04 10.70
N ASP A 141 -5.89 13.84 11.96
CA ASP A 141 -4.63 14.39 12.50
C ASP A 141 -3.42 13.69 11.89
N MET A 142 -3.45 12.36 11.75
CA MET A 142 -2.40 11.60 11.05
C MET A 142 -2.21 12.09 9.61
N HIS A 143 -3.31 12.22 8.87
CA HIS A 143 -3.27 12.69 7.49
C HIS A 143 -2.72 14.12 7.40
N SER A 144 -3.19 15.01 8.29
CA SER A 144 -2.69 16.39 8.36
C SER A 144 -1.21 16.43 8.71
N ALA A 145 -0.73 15.54 9.59
CA ALA A 145 0.68 15.45 9.93
C ALA A 145 1.55 15.08 8.73
N ILE A 146 1.13 14.08 7.93
CA ILE A 146 1.83 13.71 6.69
C ILE A 146 1.89 14.91 5.74
N LEU A 147 0.77 15.57 5.47
CA LEU A 147 0.69 16.68 4.51
C LEU A 147 1.53 17.90 4.92
N ASN A 148 1.71 18.13 6.21
CA ASN A 148 2.50 19.25 6.75
C ASN A 148 3.96 18.86 7.06
N SER A 149 4.35 17.60 6.84
CA SER A 149 5.71 17.12 7.12
C SER A 149 6.66 17.47 5.98
N ASP A 150 7.81 18.05 6.29
CA ASP A 150 8.90 18.23 5.32
C ASP A 150 9.61 16.94 4.93
N VAL A 151 9.32 15.83 5.63
CA VAL A 151 9.87 14.51 5.34
C VAL A 151 8.89 13.66 4.55
N TRP A 152 7.62 13.62 4.94
CA TRP A 152 6.68 12.59 4.46
C TRP A 152 5.76 13.03 3.33
N LYS A 153 5.46 14.33 3.20
CA LYS A 153 4.44 14.83 2.27
C LYS A 153 4.69 14.41 0.82
N ASP A 154 5.96 14.40 0.41
CA ASP A 154 6.36 14.12 -0.98
C ASP A 154 6.35 12.61 -1.31
N TYR A 155 6.12 11.76 -0.31
CA TYR A 155 5.98 10.31 -0.48
C TYR A 155 4.53 9.85 -0.34
N LEU A 156 3.57 10.72 0.00
CA LEU A 156 2.17 10.32 0.06
C LEU A 156 1.62 10.14 -1.35
N PHE A 157 1.46 8.89 -1.77
CA PHE A 157 0.96 8.57 -3.11
C PHE A 157 -0.56 8.67 -3.18
N ASP A 158 -1.24 8.07 -2.20
CA ASP A 158 -2.70 8.04 -2.11
C ASP A 158 -3.17 7.81 -0.65
N VAL A 159 -4.45 8.03 -0.42
CA VAL A 159 -5.11 7.83 0.87
C VAL A 159 -6.38 7.02 0.67
N ASP A 160 -6.44 5.82 1.25
CA ASP A 160 -7.67 5.05 1.31
C ASP A 160 -8.57 5.62 2.39
N LEU A 161 -9.53 6.46 1.99
CA LEU A 161 -10.49 7.09 2.91
C LEU A 161 -11.55 6.12 3.43
N VAL A 162 -11.71 4.93 2.82
CA VAL A 162 -12.66 3.90 3.25
C VAL A 162 -12.03 3.08 4.36
N ASN A 163 -10.87 2.47 4.10
CA ASN A 163 -10.18 1.62 5.08
C ASN A 163 -9.23 2.40 5.99
N LYS A 164 -9.13 3.72 5.81
CA LYS A 164 -8.28 4.65 6.58
C LYS A 164 -6.81 4.25 6.56
N GLN A 165 -6.26 4.16 5.35
CA GLN A 165 -4.87 3.76 5.11
C GLN A 165 -4.09 4.83 4.37
N PHE A 166 -2.79 4.86 4.61
CA PHE A 166 -1.85 5.70 3.89
C PHE A 166 -1.03 4.84 2.93
N LEU A 167 -1.03 5.21 1.66
CA LEU A 167 -0.23 4.55 0.64
C LEU A 167 0.96 5.46 0.34
N MET A 168 2.15 5.06 0.78
CA MET A 168 3.36 5.88 0.67
C MET A 168 4.28 5.29 -0.40
N SER A 169 4.68 6.09 -1.37
CA SER A 169 5.48 5.65 -2.51
C SER A 169 6.90 5.23 -2.10
N ILE A 170 7.30 4.09 -2.63
CA ILE A 170 8.63 3.51 -2.47
C ILE A 170 9.18 3.06 -3.81
N CYS A 171 10.51 3.07 -3.93
CA CYS A 171 11.23 2.63 -5.12
C CYS A 171 12.33 1.66 -4.74
N SER A 172 12.68 0.77 -5.67
CA SER A 172 13.90 -0.01 -5.64
C SER A 172 14.83 0.37 -6.78
N THR A 173 16.09 0.60 -6.43
CA THR A 173 17.17 0.90 -7.38
C THR A 173 17.97 -0.34 -7.78
N ASP A 174 17.62 -1.51 -7.25
CA ASP A 174 18.37 -2.76 -7.41
C ASP A 174 17.40 -3.96 -7.46
N LEU A 175 16.44 -3.92 -8.38
CA LEU A 175 15.50 -5.02 -8.65
C LEU A 175 14.88 -5.67 -7.40
N GLY A 176 14.58 -4.85 -6.38
CA GLY A 176 13.93 -5.25 -5.13
C GLY A 176 14.87 -5.61 -3.97
N TYR A 177 16.20 -5.63 -4.16
CA TYR A 177 17.15 -5.89 -3.05
C TYR A 177 17.22 -4.75 -2.03
N LYS A 178 17.00 -3.52 -2.50
CA LYS A 178 16.94 -2.34 -1.64
C LYS A 178 15.76 -1.49 -2.04
N TRP A 179 14.92 -1.20 -1.07
CA TRP A 179 13.78 -0.30 -1.20
C TRP A 179 14.00 0.96 -0.36
N ILE A 180 13.50 2.09 -0.84
CA ILE A 180 13.56 3.39 -0.19
C ILE A 180 12.26 4.15 -0.45
N PHE A 181 11.93 5.13 0.39
CA PHE A 181 10.96 6.15 0.01
C PHE A 181 11.46 6.95 -1.19
N CYS A 182 10.56 7.24 -2.11
CA CYS A 182 10.82 8.05 -3.30
C CYS A 182 9.52 8.73 -3.72
N SER A 183 9.63 9.88 -4.38
CA SER A 183 8.48 10.53 -5.01
C SER A 183 8.27 9.96 -6.41
N VAL A 184 7.00 9.72 -6.77
CA VAL A 184 6.55 9.13 -8.05
C VAL A 184 5.34 9.86 -8.60
#